data_AF-A0A916CNU3-F1
#
_entry.id   AF-A0A916CNU3-F1
#
_cell.length_a   1.000
_cell.length_b   1.000
_cell.length_c   1.000
_cell.angle_alpha   90.00
_cell.angle_beta   90.00
_cell.angle_gamma   90.00
#
_symmetry.space_group_name_H-M   'P 1'
#
loop_
_entity.id
_entity.type
_entity.pdbx_description
1 polymer ?
#
loop_
_entity_poly.entity_id
_entity_poly.type
_entity_poly.pdbx_seq_one_letter_code
_entity_poly.pdbx_strand_id
1 'polypeptide(L)'
;MNRKLLIALIGALIVCLCLTIAGTSAFGVYLASAPRPTATVTRPPRPVINEALTPVIVPTIQPPRTSAPVVVASPTARPLVTPLASMSNETALALQNTLIPSRDLFQIVPRLQKNLTLLTPVPTSAPRVRRVGDKEKFFVTEDMATGKYRTVNATLQIIGTRGYFWVEDGMSFDQAALKRSADVFDAKVYPTNEKYFGSPRTGLDGDAHIHVLNTKFPDAAGYFSSVDLHPTAFAPFSNQRNIIYMNIEAVKPGGDEYNGDLAHEFQHLIHSYQQRNATGWIDEGMGNLAIKVNGYSLGGVLDTFAKEPNTQLNTWASGRDALAHYAASYLFFAYIADRFGPDAIRDVILAPREGT
;
A
#
# COMPACT_ATOMS: atom_id res chain seq x y z
N MET A 1 19.81 37.62 -38.34
CA MET A 1 20.33 36.35 -38.90
C MET A 1 20.39 36.47 -40.42
N ASN A 2 21.55 36.23 -41.04
CA ASN A 2 21.75 36.43 -42.49
C ASN A 2 20.87 35.47 -43.30
N ARG A 3 20.15 35.97 -44.32
CA ARG A 3 19.25 35.17 -45.20
C ARG A 3 19.97 33.96 -45.82
N LYS A 4 21.27 34.07 -46.09
CA LYS A 4 22.10 32.94 -46.56
C LYS A 4 22.28 31.84 -45.51
N LEU A 5 22.40 32.21 -44.23
CA LEU A 5 22.53 31.28 -43.11
C LEU A 5 21.21 30.53 -42.84
N LEU A 6 20.07 31.22 -42.97
CA LEU A 6 18.75 30.61 -42.81
C LEU A 6 18.46 29.58 -43.92
N ILE A 7 18.82 29.89 -45.17
CA ILE A 7 18.64 28.94 -46.29
C ILE A 7 19.54 27.71 -46.12
N ALA A 8 20.79 27.89 -45.66
CA ALA A 8 21.69 26.77 -45.38
C ALA A 8 21.17 25.85 -44.26
N LEU A 9 20.61 26.43 -43.18
CA LEU A 9 20.03 25.68 -42.08
C LEU A 9 18.77 24.89 -42.49
N ILE A 10 17.90 25.49 -43.30
CA ILE A 10 16.71 24.80 -43.83
C ILE A 10 17.14 23.64 -44.77
N GLY A 11 18.13 23.86 -45.62
CA GLY A 11 18.69 22.81 -46.48
C GLY A 11 19.27 21.64 -45.67
N ALA A 12 20.04 21.92 -44.62
CA ALA A 12 20.59 20.89 -43.74
C ALA A 12 19.50 20.12 -42.98
N LEU A 13 18.43 20.79 -42.54
CA LEU A 13 17.30 20.17 -41.86
C LEU A 13 16.54 19.21 -42.79
N ILE A 14 16.31 19.60 -44.04
CA ILE A 14 15.64 18.76 -45.04
C ILE A 14 16.48 17.52 -45.36
N VAL A 15 17.80 17.67 -45.52
CA VAL A 15 18.70 16.53 -45.75
C VAL A 15 18.72 15.57 -44.56
N CYS A 16 18.78 16.09 -43.32
CA CYS A 16 18.67 15.25 -42.12
C CYS A 16 17.32 14.52 -42.04
N LEU A 17 16.21 15.19 -42.40
CA LEU A 17 14.87 14.58 -42.38
C LEU A 17 14.72 13.50 -43.46
N CYS A 18 15.31 13.69 -44.65
CA CYS A 18 15.31 12.67 -45.69
C CYS A 18 16.17 11.44 -45.32
N LEU A 19 17.29 11.64 -44.63
CA LEU A 19 18.15 10.54 -44.18
C LEU A 19 17.52 9.72 -43.04
N THR A 20 16.74 10.34 -42.15
CA THR A 20 16.03 9.60 -41.09
C THR A 20 14.86 8.78 -41.64
N ILE A 21 14.13 9.30 -42.64
CA ILE A 21 13.02 8.57 -43.30
C ILE A 21 13.56 7.38 -44.12
N ALA A 22 14.71 7.53 -44.79
CA ALA A 22 15.35 6.41 -45.49
C ALA A 22 15.88 5.34 -44.52
N GLY A 23 16.40 5.74 -43.35
CA GLY A 23 16.89 4.83 -42.31
C GLY A 23 15.80 4.00 -41.63
N THR A 24 14.64 4.59 -41.34
CA THR A 24 13.51 3.86 -40.73
C THR A 24 12.85 2.88 -41.69
N SER A 25 12.83 3.19 -42.98
CA SER A 25 12.34 2.30 -44.04
C SER A 25 13.20 1.05 -44.20
N ALA A 26 14.53 1.20 -44.14
CA ALA A 26 15.47 0.08 -44.25
C ALA A 26 15.47 -0.81 -42.99
N PHE A 27 15.31 -0.22 -41.80
CA PHE A 27 15.25 -0.98 -40.54
C PHE A 27 13.94 -1.77 -40.38
N GLY A 28 12.81 -1.22 -40.85
CA GLY A 28 11.52 -1.91 -40.84
C GLY A 28 11.47 -3.14 -41.75
N VAL A 29 12.11 -3.08 -42.93
CA VAL A 29 12.20 -4.23 -43.84
C VAL A 29 13.14 -5.31 -43.29
N TYR A 30 14.26 -4.93 -42.65
CA TYR A 30 15.18 -5.88 -42.03
C TYR A 30 14.53 -6.71 -40.89
N LEU A 31 13.71 -6.06 -40.05
CA LEU A 31 12.96 -6.76 -38.98
C LEU A 31 11.85 -7.67 -39.50
N ALA A 32 11.26 -7.38 -40.67
CA ALA A 32 10.23 -8.21 -41.28
C ALA A 32 10.78 -9.47 -41.97
N SER A 33 12.04 -9.43 -42.42
CA SER A 33 12.71 -10.56 -43.10
C SER A 33 13.62 -11.40 -42.20
N ALA A 34 13.84 -10.99 -40.95
CA ALA A 34 14.62 -11.78 -39.99
C ALA A 34 13.87 -13.08 -39.61
N PRO A 35 14.52 -14.25 -39.63
CA PRO A 35 13.89 -15.50 -39.23
C PRO A 35 13.42 -15.40 -37.77
N ARG A 36 12.13 -15.65 -37.52
CA ARG A 36 11.61 -15.74 -36.14
C ARG A 36 12.31 -16.91 -35.42
N PRO A 37 12.94 -16.71 -34.26
CA PRO A 37 13.46 -17.82 -33.49
C PRO A 37 12.28 -18.66 -32.98
N THR A 38 12.21 -19.91 -33.46
CA THR A 38 11.35 -20.93 -32.89
C THR A 38 11.80 -21.18 -31.46
N ALA A 39 11.01 -20.73 -30.48
CA ALA A 39 11.24 -21.06 -29.08
C ALA A 39 10.88 -22.54 -28.87
N THR A 40 11.88 -23.41 -29.01
CA THR A 40 11.81 -24.77 -28.46
C THR A 40 11.84 -24.64 -26.94
N VAL A 41 10.74 -24.94 -26.28
CA VAL A 41 10.69 -25.06 -24.82
C VAL A 41 11.46 -26.32 -24.42
N THR A 42 12.78 -26.18 -24.22
CA THR A 42 13.58 -27.18 -23.53
C THR A 42 13.37 -27.02 -22.03
N ARG A 43 12.67 -27.98 -21.43
CA ARG A 43 12.50 -28.11 -19.99
C ARG A 43 13.90 -28.23 -19.34
N PRO A 44 14.22 -27.45 -18.28
CA PRO A 44 15.49 -27.61 -17.59
C PRO A 44 15.56 -29.00 -16.93
N PRO A 45 16.75 -29.64 -16.86
CA PRO A 45 16.92 -30.92 -16.19
C PRO A 45 16.64 -30.78 -14.69
N ARG A 46 15.98 -31.79 -14.15
CA ARG A 46 15.70 -31.97 -12.72
C ARG A 46 17.03 -32.07 -11.95
N PRO A 47 17.17 -31.48 -10.75
CA PRO A 47 18.34 -31.73 -9.93
C PRO A 47 18.42 -33.22 -9.60
N VAL A 48 19.56 -33.83 -9.93
CA VAL A 48 19.92 -35.20 -9.58
C VAL A 48 20.39 -35.17 -8.13
N ILE A 49 19.62 -35.77 -7.23
CA ILE A 49 20.08 -36.12 -5.88
C ILE A 49 20.72 -37.50 -6.02
N ASN A 50 22.04 -37.57 -5.85
CA ASN A 50 22.74 -38.84 -5.67
C ASN A 50 22.52 -39.31 -4.23
N GLU A 51 21.61 -40.27 -4.02
CA GLU A 51 21.69 -41.17 -2.89
C GLU A 51 21.83 -42.60 -3.40
N ALA A 52 22.95 -43.22 -3.03
CA ALA A 52 23.21 -44.62 -3.28
C ALA A 52 22.25 -45.48 -2.44
N LEU A 53 21.35 -46.21 -3.10
CA LEU A 53 20.56 -47.27 -2.49
C LEU A 53 21.26 -48.61 -2.70
N THR A 54 21.67 -49.24 -1.59
CA THR A 54 21.90 -50.69 -1.54
C THR A 54 20.56 -51.42 -1.49
N PRO A 55 20.44 -52.63 -2.05
CA PRO A 55 19.18 -53.36 -2.09
C PRO A 55 18.97 -54.14 -0.79
N VAL A 56 17.78 -54.03 -0.19
CA VAL A 56 17.33 -55.00 0.82
C VAL A 56 15.99 -55.59 0.38
N ILE A 57 15.98 -56.92 0.38
CA ILE A 57 14.96 -57.84 -0.11
C ILE A 57 13.65 -57.69 0.69
N VAL A 58 12.53 -57.63 -0.02
CA VAL A 58 11.17 -57.66 0.55
C VAL A 58 10.68 -59.13 0.62
N PRO A 59 10.27 -59.65 1.79
CA PRO A 59 9.50 -60.88 1.85
C PRO A 59 8.00 -60.59 1.69
N THR A 60 7.35 -61.35 0.81
CA THR A 60 5.89 -61.41 0.64
C THR A 60 5.22 -61.92 1.93
N ILE A 61 4.30 -61.15 2.50
CA ILE A 61 3.45 -61.59 3.62
C ILE A 61 1.98 -61.60 3.17
N GLN A 62 1.34 -62.75 3.39
CA GLN A 62 -0.03 -63.12 3.10
C GLN A 62 -1.04 -62.35 3.99
N PRO A 63 -2.28 -62.07 3.53
CA PRO A 63 -3.24 -61.29 4.32
C PRO A 63 -3.76 -62.09 5.53
N PRO A 64 -3.81 -61.49 6.74
CA PRO A 64 -4.40 -62.16 7.89
C PRO A 64 -5.93 -62.02 7.93
N ARG A 65 -6.54 -63.04 8.53
CA ARG A 65 -7.98 -63.20 8.74
C ARG A 65 -8.55 -62.12 9.66
N THR A 66 -9.81 -61.77 9.44
CA THR A 66 -10.64 -60.88 10.26
C THR A 66 -10.71 -61.34 11.71
N SER A 67 -10.20 -60.50 12.62
CA SER A 67 -10.57 -60.47 14.04
C SER A 67 -11.03 -59.07 14.40
N ALA A 68 -12.12 -58.98 15.19
CA ALA A 68 -12.73 -57.74 15.66
C ALA A 68 -11.72 -56.80 16.34
N PRO A 69 -11.93 -55.47 16.30
CA PRO A 69 -10.97 -54.52 16.85
C PRO A 69 -10.94 -54.62 18.38
N VAL A 70 -9.76 -54.94 18.91
CA VAL A 70 -9.42 -54.75 20.32
C VAL A 70 -9.04 -53.28 20.49
N VAL A 71 -9.77 -52.58 21.37
CA VAL A 71 -9.42 -51.22 21.80
C VAL A 71 -8.13 -51.29 22.61
N VAL A 72 -7.01 -50.93 21.98
CA VAL A 72 -5.75 -50.70 22.66
C VAL A 72 -5.80 -49.29 23.23
N ALA A 73 -5.85 -49.17 24.56
CA ALA A 73 -5.72 -47.89 25.24
C ALA A 73 -4.39 -47.25 24.84
N SER A 74 -4.44 -46.04 24.27
CA SER A 74 -3.26 -45.23 24.01
C SER A 74 -2.46 -45.03 25.30
N PRO A 75 -1.13 -44.98 25.25
CA PRO A 75 -0.34 -44.59 26.41
C PRO A 75 -0.74 -43.16 26.76
N THR A 76 -1.44 -43.00 27.89
CA THR A 76 -1.73 -41.70 28.46
C THR A 76 -0.40 -41.00 28.68
N ALA A 77 -0.14 -39.93 27.93
CA ALA A 77 0.98 -39.04 28.23
C ALA A 77 0.81 -38.63 29.70
N ARG A 78 1.70 -39.12 30.56
CA ARG A 78 1.76 -38.66 31.94
C ARG A 78 2.02 -37.16 31.84
N PRO A 79 1.12 -36.29 32.32
CA PRO A 79 1.40 -34.88 32.30
C PRO A 79 2.69 -34.69 33.08
N LEU A 80 3.65 -33.99 32.49
CA LEU A 80 4.79 -33.48 33.21
C LEU A 80 4.24 -32.40 34.16
N VAL A 81 3.61 -32.83 35.25
CA VAL A 81 3.20 -31.96 36.35
C VAL A 81 4.45 -31.68 37.17
N THR A 82 5.39 -30.98 36.57
CA THR A 82 6.06 -29.95 37.34
C THR A 82 5.11 -28.77 37.26
N PRO A 83 4.47 -28.34 38.36
CA PRO A 83 3.74 -27.10 38.33
C PRO A 83 4.77 -26.02 37.97
N LEU A 84 4.62 -25.39 36.81
CA LEU A 84 4.98 -23.97 36.68
C LEU A 84 3.96 -23.14 37.49
N ALA A 85 3.63 -23.57 38.70
CA ALA A 85 2.76 -22.86 39.62
C ALA A 85 3.66 -22.03 40.53
N SER A 86 4.25 -20.99 39.95
CA SER A 86 4.77 -19.80 40.67
C SER A 86 5.50 -18.80 39.76
N MET A 87 5.68 -19.08 38.45
CA MET A 87 6.05 -18.04 37.50
C MET A 87 4.81 -17.24 37.07
N SER A 88 4.38 -16.38 38.00
CA SER A 88 3.66 -15.12 37.80
C SER A 88 2.47 -15.09 36.83
N ASN A 89 1.26 -15.34 37.33
CA ASN A 89 0.09 -14.63 36.81
C ASN A 89 0.27 -13.10 36.96
N GLU A 90 1.19 -12.64 37.80
CA GLU A 90 1.58 -11.23 37.93
C GLU A 90 2.09 -10.65 36.61
N THR A 91 2.85 -11.40 35.80
CA THR A 91 3.30 -10.91 34.49
C THR A 91 2.13 -10.79 33.51
N ALA A 92 1.23 -11.78 33.50
CA ALA A 92 0.02 -11.74 32.66
C ALA A 92 -0.95 -10.62 33.09
N LEU A 93 -1.16 -10.45 34.39
CA LEU A 93 -1.93 -9.36 34.99
C LEU A 93 -1.26 -8.01 34.75
N ALA A 94 0.07 -7.93 34.85
CA ALA A 94 0.82 -6.73 34.55
C ALA A 94 0.65 -6.37 33.07
N LEU A 95 0.81 -7.32 32.13
CA LEU A 95 0.58 -7.08 30.70
C LEU A 95 -0.87 -6.67 30.41
N GLN A 96 -1.85 -7.34 31.00
CA GLN A 96 -3.27 -7.03 30.79
C GLN A 96 -3.68 -5.67 31.35
N ASN A 97 -3.05 -5.24 32.45
CA ASN A 97 -3.31 -3.95 33.08
C ASN A 97 -2.32 -2.85 32.64
N THR A 98 -1.33 -3.19 31.80
CA THR A 98 -0.38 -2.21 31.27
C THR A 98 -1.11 -1.35 30.26
N LEU A 99 -1.23 -0.06 30.57
CA LEU A 99 -1.63 0.94 29.60
C LEU A 99 -0.44 1.17 28.66
N ILE A 100 -0.49 0.59 27.47
CA ILE A 100 0.44 0.91 26.39
C ILE A 100 -0.04 2.24 25.79
N PRO A 101 0.67 3.35 26.01
CA PRO A 101 0.22 4.63 25.48
C PRO A 101 0.33 4.63 23.96
N SER A 102 -0.63 5.28 23.30
CA SER A 102 -0.58 5.43 21.85
C SER A 102 0.70 6.12 21.37
N ARG A 103 1.13 5.79 20.15
CA ARG A 103 2.22 6.49 19.47
C ARG A 103 1.77 7.88 19.00
N ASP A 104 1.44 8.74 19.96
CA ASP A 104 1.05 10.13 19.76
C ASP A 104 2.24 11.04 20.08
N LEU A 105 2.80 11.69 19.05
CA LEU A 105 3.94 12.58 19.23
C LEU A 105 3.63 13.77 20.15
N PHE A 106 2.37 14.23 20.20
CA PHE A 106 1.95 15.27 21.14
C PHE A 106 2.00 14.82 22.60
N GLN A 107 1.91 13.51 22.86
CA GLN A 107 2.07 12.93 24.20
C GLN A 107 3.50 12.44 24.48
N ILE A 108 4.18 11.90 23.47
CA ILE A 108 5.54 11.36 23.60
C ILE A 108 6.55 12.48 23.83
N VAL A 109 6.52 13.55 23.04
CA VAL A 109 7.49 14.65 23.13
C VAL A 109 7.50 15.30 24.53
N PRO A 110 6.34 15.60 25.17
CA PRO A 110 6.34 16.06 26.55
C PRO A 110 6.85 15.05 27.56
N ARG A 111 6.50 13.76 27.41
CA ARG A 111 6.99 12.69 28.32
C ARG A 111 8.51 12.55 28.27
N LEU A 112 9.09 12.72 27.08
CA LEU A 112 10.54 12.74 26.89
C LEU A 112 11.19 14.07 27.30
N GLN A 113 10.42 15.01 27.84
CA GLN A 113 10.85 16.34 28.29
C GLN A 113 11.58 17.15 27.21
N LYS A 114 11.26 16.92 25.93
CA LYS A 114 11.84 17.67 24.81
C LYS A 114 10.90 18.80 24.40
N ASN A 115 11.40 20.04 24.33
CA ASN A 115 10.73 21.21 23.74
C ASN A 115 9.22 21.33 24.05
N LEU A 116 8.87 21.47 25.33
CA LEU A 116 7.50 21.58 25.85
C LEU A 116 6.69 22.78 25.32
N THR A 117 7.33 23.74 24.64
CA THR A 117 6.69 24.89 24.02
C THR A 117 5.94 24.57 22.72
N LEU A 118 6.06 23.34 22.20
CA LEU A 118 5.47 22.89 20.94
C LEU A 118 4.12 22.14 21.10
N LEU A 119 3.61 22.04 22.33
CA LEU A 119 2.57 21.05 22.71
C LEU A 119 1.14 21.44 22.36
N THR A 120 0.93 22.64 21.84
CA THR A 120 -0.37 23.06 21.33
C THR A 120 -0.22 23.32 19.84
N PRO A 121 -0.61 22.37 18.97
CA PRO A 121 -0.87 22.71 17.58
C PRO A 121 -2.07 23.66 17.62
N VAL A 122 -1.81 24.96 17.57
CA VAL A 122 -2.88 25.93 17.29
C VAL A 122 -3.21 25.67 15.83
N PRO A 123 -4.43 25.19 15.49
CA PRO A 123 -4.85 25.13 14.10
C PRO A 123 -4.58 26.48 13.48
N THR A 124 -3.93 26.50 12.31
CA THR A 124 -3.70 27.77 11.62
C THR A 124 -5.06 28.43 11.34
N SER A 125 -5.06 29.77 11.29
CA SER A 125 -6.19 30.60 10.83
C SER A 125 -6.91 30.00 9.62
N ALA A 126 -8.17 30.39 9.41
CA ALA A 126 -9.06 29.97 8.32
C ALA A 126 -8.34 29.47 7.04
N PRO A 127 -8.79 28.33 6.46
CA PRO A 127 -8.08 27.65 5.38
C PRO A 127 -7.75 28.60 4.24
N ARG A 128 -6.53 28.47 3.71
CA ARG A 128 -6.07 29.27 2.57
C ARG A 128 -7.02 29.05 1.39
N VAL A 129 -7.58 30.14 0.86
CA VAL A 129 -8.33 30.09 -0.40
C VAL A 129 -7.38 29.73 -1.54
N ARG A 130 -7.67 28.63 -2.25
CA ARG A 130 -6.84 28.11 -3.35
C ARG A 130 -7.45 28.36 -4.72
N ARG A 131 -6.61 28.40 -5.75
CA ARG A 131 -7.01 28.53 -7.15
C ARG A 131 -6.25 27.52 -8.01
N VAL A 132 -6.89 27.00 -9.05
CA VAL A 132 -6.21 26.19 -10.06
C VAL A 132 -5.03 27.00 -10.63
N GLY A 133 -3.88 26.35 -10.74
CA GLY A 133 -2.60 26.99 -11.10
C GLY A 133 -1.74 27.43 -9.91
N ASP A 134 -2.27 27.41 -8.68
CA ASP A 134 -1.45 27.65 -7.48
C ASP A 134 -0.28 26.65 -7.42
N LYS A 135 0.90 27.16 -7.06
CA LYS A 135 2.11 26.35 -6.92
C LYS A 135 2.53 26.26 -5.47
N GLU A 136 2.90 25.06 -5.05
CA GLU A 136 3.45 24.81 -3.71
C GLU A 136 4.61 23.82 -3.75
N LYS A 137 5.38 23.86 -2.67
CA LYS A 137 6.47 22.94 -2.42
C LYS A 137 6.02 21.86 -1.45
N PHE A 138 6.34 20.62 -1.76
CA PHE A 138 6.02 19.45 -0.94
C PHE A 138 7.27 18.63 -0.62
N PHE A 139 7.27 17.99 0.54
CA PHE A 139 8.17 16.89 0.86
C PHE A 139 7.55 15.58 0.43
N VAL A 140 8.31 14.74 -0.28
CA VAL A 140 7.89 13.42 -0.78
C VAL A 140 8.93 12.42 -0.32
N THR A 141 8.52 11.28 0.23
CA THR A 141 9.44 10.19 0.52
C THR A 141 10.02 9.66 -0.78
N GLU A 142 11.34 9.74 -0.93
CA GLU A 142 12.07 9.25 -2.09
C GLU A 142 12.40 7.76 -1.94
N ASP A 143 12.67 7.33 -0.71
CA ASP A 143 13.04 5.96 -0.38
C ASP A 143 12.49 5.61 1.00
N MET A 144 11.55 4.67 1.01
CA MET A 144 10.85 4.21 2.20
C MET A 144 11.76 3.38 3.12
N ALA A 145 12.78 2.69 2.57
CA ALA A 145 13.70 1.86 3.35
C ALA A 145 14.73 2.70 4.10
N THR A 146 15.20 3.80 3.49
CA THR A 146 16.17 4.70 4.12
C THR A 146 15.52 5.89 4.85
N GLY A 147 14.23 6.15 4.61
CA GLY A 147 13.52 7.30 5.16
C GLY A 147 13.98 8.62 4.53
N LYS A 148 14.55 8.58 3.32
CA LYS A 148 15.03 9.75 2.60
C LYS A 148 13.86 10.50 1.96
N TYR A 149 13.88 11.83 2.07
CA TYR A 149 12.90 12.72 1.44
C TYR A 149 13.52 13.50 0.29
N ARG A 150 12.69 13.82 -0.70
CA ARG A 150 12.97 14.81 -1.74
C ARG A 150 11.95 15.94 -1.68
N THR A 151 12.36 17.10 -2.18
CA THR A 151 11.50 18.28 -2.29
C THR A 151 10.99 18.41 -3.72
N VAL A 152 9.70 18.66 -3.88
CA VAL A 152 9.06 18.84 -5.20
C VAL A 152 8.30 20.15 -5.25
N ASN A 153 8.24 20.78 -6.42
CA ASN A 153 7.26 21.82 -6.71
C ASN A 153 6.09 21.16 -7.45
N ALA A 154 4.86 21.46 -7.07
CA ALA A 154 3.67 20.95 -7.71
C ALA A 154 2.66 22.07 -7.96
N THR A 155 1.91 21.91 -9.04
CA THR A 155 0.85 22.85 -9.45
C THR A 155 -0.52 22.22 -9.18
N LEU A 156 -1.43 22.97 -8.57
CA LEU A 156 -2.82 22.58 -8.33
C LEU A 156 -3.58 22.53 -9.65
N GLN A 157 -3.99 21.34 -10.06
CA GLN A 157 -4.66 21.13 -11.35
C GLN A 157 -6.19 21.15 -11.22
N ILE A 158 -6.73 20.58 -10.14
CA ILE A 158 -8.17 20.46 -9.92
C ILE A 158 -8.50 20.78 -8.47
N ILE A 159 -9.56 21.57 -8.30
CA ILE A 159 -10.24 21.77 -7.02
C ILE A 159 -11.58 21.03 -7.10
N GLY A 160 -11.67 19.93 -6.37
CA GLY A 160 -12.92 19.21 -6.13
C GLY A 160 -13.66 19.78 -4.91
N THR A 161 -14.77 19.13 -4.55
CA THR A 161 -15.55 19.44 -3.35
C THR A 161 -14.89 18.89 -2.08
N ARG A 162 -14.14 17.79 -2.20
CA ARG A 162 -13.46 17.13 -1.06
C ARG A 162 -11.96 17.01 -1.25
N GLY A 163 -11.43 17.24 -2.45
CA GLY A 163 -10.01 17.05 -2.72
C GLY A 163 -9.36 18.14 -3.57
N TYR A 164 -8.08 18.39 -3.31
CA TYR A 164 -7.19 19.18 -4.16
C TYR A 164 -6.22 18.25 -4.87
N PHE A 165 -6.23 18.25 -6.21
CA PHE A 165 -5.35 17.38 -6.99
C PHE A 165 -4.17 18.17 -7.54
N TRP A 166 -2.99 17.89 -6.99
CA TRP A 166 -1.72 18.49 -7.35
C TRP A 166 -0.97 17.57 -8.28
N VAL A 167 -0.20 18.13 -9.20
CA VAL A 167 0.75 17.37 -10.03
C VAL A 167 2.12 18.00 -9.93
N GLU A 168 3.15 17.20 -9.66
CA GLU A 168 4.54 17.63 -9.68
C GLU A 168 4.91 18.27 -11.03
N ASP A 169 5.57 19.42 -10.97
CA ASP A 169 5.95 20.20 -12.14
C ASP A 169 6.88 19.39 -13.06
N GLY A 170 6.56 19.35 -14.35
CA GLY A 170 7.34 18.64 -15.37
C GLY A 170 6.89 17.20 -15.65
N MET A 171 5.90 16.67 -14.93
CA MET A 171 5.31 15.36 -15.24
C MET A 171 4.30 15.43 -16.39
N SER A 172 4.28 14.39 -17.23
CA SER A 172 3.28 14.23 -18.29
C SER A 172 2.06 13.47 -17.78
N PHE A 173 0.86 14.02 -17.98
CA PHE A 173 -0.39 13.43 -17.54
C PHE A 173 -1.56 13.90 -18.44
N ASP A 174 -2.66 13.15 -18.44
CA ASP A 174 -3.90 13.54 -19.11
C ASP A 174 -4.79 14.32 -18.12
N GLN A 175 -5.02 15.61 -18.41
CA GLN A 175 -5.85 16.50 -17.59
C GLN A 175 -7.29 15.99 -17.45
N ALA A 176 -7.87 15.44 -18.51
CA ALA A 176 -9.23 14.91 -18.47
C ALA A 176 -9.28 13.62 -17.64
N ALA A 177 -8.24 12.80 -17.68
CA ALA A 177 -8.13 11.62 -16.84
C ALA A 177 -7.98 11.97 -15.35
N LEU A 178 -7.15 12.95 -15.02
CA LEU A 178 -7.04 13.47 -13.65
C LEU A 178 -8.37 14.03 -13.16
N LYS A 179 -9.09 14.79 -14.01
CA LYS A 179 -10.45 15.28 -13.70
C LYS A 179 -11.40 14.13 -13.39
N ARG A 180 -11.42 13.07 -14.20
CA ARG A 180 -12.28 11.89 -13.95
C ARG A 180 -11.99 11.27 -12.59
N SER A 181 -10.72 11.10 -12.22
CA SER A 181 -10.37 10.57 -10.89
C SER A 181 -10.75 11.51 -9.74
N ALA A 182 -10.62 12.83 -9.93
CA ALA A 182 -11.06 13.81 -8.93
C ALA A 182 -12.58 13.78 -8.73
N ASP A 183 -13.35 13.73 -9.83
CA ASP A 183 -14.81 13.63 -9.78
C ASP A 183 -15.24 12.31 -9.10
N VAL A 184 -14.56 11.19 -9.39
CA VAL A 184 -14.79 9.88 -8.75
C VAL A 184 -14.43 9.92 -7.27
N PHE A 185 -13.36 10.61 -6.89
CA PHE A 185 -12.98 10.76 -5.49
C PHE A 185 -14.09 11.44 -4.70
N ASP A 186 -14.57 12.58 -5.17
CA ASP A 186 -15.63 13.34 -4.52
C ASP A 186 -16.97 12.57 -4.47
N ALA A 187 -17.38 11.98 -5.60
CA ALA A 187 -18.71 11.41 -5.74
C ALA A 187 -18.83 9.98 -5.21
N LYS A 188 -17.72 9.24 -5.10
CA LYS A 188 -17.73 7.81 -4.78
C LYS A 188 -16.73 7.41 -3.70
N VAL A 189 -15.44 7.67 -3.89
CA VAL A 189 -14.40 7.20 -2.95
C VAL A 189 -14.59 7.81 -1.58
N TYR A 190 -14.73 9.14 -1.52
CA TYR A 190 -14.90 9.85 -0.26
C TYR A 190 -16.11 9.35 0.55
N PRO A 191 -17.35 9.37 0.02
CA PRO A 191 -18.52 8.92 0.79
C PRO A 191 -18.50 7.42 1.09
N THR A 192 -17.91 6.59 0.23
CA THR A 192 -17.82 5.13 0.49
C THR A 192 -16.84 4.85 1.63
N ASN A 193 -15.65 5.46 1.60
CA ASN A 193 -14.69 5.30 2.68
C ASN A 193 -15.23 5.87 3.99
N GLU A 194 -15.91 7.02 3.96
CA GLU A 194 -16.57 7.57 5.15
C GLU A 194 -17.64 6.62 5.73
N LYS A 195 -18.38 5.95 4.83
CA LYS A 195 -19.38 4.94 5.22
C LYS A 195 -18.76 3.71 5.90
N TYR A 196 -17.59 3.24 5.49
CA TYR A 196 -17.01 2.02 6.06
C TYR A 196 -16.01 2.28 7.19
N PHE A 197 -15.24 3.35 7.07
CA PHE A 197 -14.09 3.61 7.93
C PHE A 197 -14.25 4.87 8.78
N GLY A 198 -15.32 5.67 8.57
CA GLY A 198 -15.58 6.91 9.31
C GLY A 198 -14.94 8.15 8.69
N SER A 199 -15.08 9.31 9.33
CA SER A 199 -14.70 10.59 8.72
C SER A 199 -13.24 10.98 9.00
N PRO A 200 -12.54 11.60 8.03
CA PRO A 200 -11.27 12.27 8.31
C PRO A 200 -11.51 13.51 9.18
N ARG A 201 -10.47 14.00 9.86
CA ARG A 201 -10.50 15.28 10.59
C ARG A 201 -9.95 16.40 9.73
N THR A 202 -10.28 17.65 10.05
CA THR A 202 -9.61 18.84 9.47
C THR A 202 -8.10 18.77 9.70
N GLY A 203 -7.32 19.12 8.68
CA GLY A 203 -5.86 19.15 8.74
C GLY A 203 -5.31 20.26 9.66
N LEU A 204 -4.01 20.22 9.94
CA LEU A 204 -3.32 21.26 10.74
C LEU A 204 -3.32 22.64 10.06
N ASP A 205 -3.49 22.66 8.74
CA ASP A 205 -3.67 23.85 7.91
C ASP A 205 -5.11 24.42 7.97
N GLY A 206 -5.99 23.81 8.76
CA GLY A 206 -7.37 24.26 8.94
C GLY A 206 -8.29 23.91 7.77
N ASP A 207 -7.81 23.15 6.78
CA ASP A 207 -8.58 22.74 5.61
C ASP A 207 -9.16 21.32 5.79
N ALA A 208 -10.40 21.13 5.35
CA ALA A 208 -11.08 19.83 5.35
C ALA A 208 -10.85 19.05 4.05
N HIS A 209 -10.35 19.71 3.00
CA HIS A 209 -10.01 19.04 1.75
C HIS A 209 -8.82 18.10 1.93
N ILE A 210 -8.85 16.99 1.20
CA ILE A 210 -7.74 16.04 1.11
C ILE A 210 -6.84 16.45 -0.06
N HIS A 211 -5.56 16.65 0.20
CA HIS A 211 -4.58 16.88 -0.84
C HIS A 211 -4.22 15.54 -1.50
N VAL A 212 -4.32 15.44 -2.82
CA VAL A 212 -3.85 14.30 -3.59
C VAL A 212 -2.70 14.77 -4.46
N LEU A 213 -1.48 14.44 -4.07
CA LEU A 213 -0.26 14.81 -4.78
C LEU A 213 0.14 13.71 -5.76
N ASN A 214 0.02 14.01 -7.04
CA ASN A 214 0.46 13.15 -8.14
C ASN A 214 1.92 13.44 -8.44
N THR A 215 2.76 12.43 -8.23
CA THR A 215 4.21 12.54 -8.21
C THR A 215 4.82 11.21 -8.68
N LYS A 216 6.11 11.00 -8.42
CA LYS A 216 6.82 9.74 -8.67
C LYS A 216 7.66 9.31 -7.48
N PHE A 217 7.74 8.01 -7.26
CA PHE A 217 8.57 7.37 -6.25
C PHE A 217 8.73 5.87 -6.62
N PRO A 218 9.72 5.16 -6.08
CA PRO A 218 9.90 3.74 -6.39
C PRO A 218 8.87 2.86 -5.64
N ASP A 219 8.68 1.65 -6.16
CA ASP A 219 8.13 0.48 -5.46
C ASP A 219 6.69 0.55 -4.91
N ALA A 220 5.93 1.62 -5.15
CA ALA A 220 4.52 1.73 -4.76
C ALA A 220 3.69 2.56 -5.76
N ALA A 221 2.39 2.28 -5.82
CA ALA A 221 1.41 3.00 -6.63
C ALA A 221 0.81 4.22 -5.89
N GLY A 222 0.72 4.13 -4.57
CA GLY A 222 0.29 5.21 -3.67
C GLY A 222 0.97 5.06 -2.31
N TYR A 223 0.92 6.11 -1.48
CA TYR A 223 1.13 5.99 -0.04
C TYR A 223 0.46 7.14 0.73
N PHE A 224 0.19 6.88 2.00
CA PHE A 224 -0.12 7.85 3.04
C PHE A 224 0.99 7.89 4.10
N SER A 225 1.29 9.08 4.62
CA SER A 225 2.27 9.27 5.70
C SER A 225 1.67 10.05 6.85
N SER A 226 1.57 9.41 8.02
CA SER A 226 1.11 10.07 9.25
C SER A 226 2.05 11.19 9.73
N VAL A 227 3.28 11.26 9.20
CA VAL A 227 4.23 12.36 9.46
C VAL A 227 3.62 13.71 9.09
N ASP A 228 2.86 13.76 7.98
CA ASP A 228 2.24 14.99 7.47
C ASP A 228 1.14 15.54 8.39
N LEU A 229 0.68 14.76 9.37
CA LEU A 229 -0.32 15.16 10.34
C LEU A 229 0.27 15.84 11.60
N HIS A 230 1.58 16.09 11.62
CA HIS A 230 2.28 16.65 12.77
C HIS A 230 3.01 17.96 12.41
N PRO A 231 3.15 18.89 13.37
CA PRO A 231 3.96 20.08 13.18
C PRO A 231 5.40 19.78 12.77
N THR A 232 5.99 20.65 11.94
CA THR A 232 7.38 20.48 11.47
C THR A 232 8.41 20.49 12.61
N ALA A 233 8.06 21.07 13.75
CA ALA A 233 8.89 21.04 14.95
C ALA A 233 9.06 19.63 15.55
N PHE A 234 8.13 18.71 15.27
CA PHE A 234 8.24 17.28 15.63
C PHE A 234 8.66 16.42 14.45
N ALA A 235 8.21 16.78 13.25
CA ALA A 235 8.40 16.02 12.02
C ALA A 235 8.90 16.95 10.91
N PRO A 236 10.23 17.15 10.78
CA PRO A 236 10.81 18.20 9.92
C PRO A 236 10.40 18.15 8.44
N PHE A 237 9.99 16.98 7.94
CA PHE A 237 9.55 16.76 6.57
C PHE A 237 8.03 16.65 6.42
N SER A 238 7.27 17.11 7.42
CA SER A 238 5.81 17.16 7.36
C SER A 238 5.31 18.28 6.44
N ASN A 239 4.33 17.96 5.62
CA ASN A 239 3.54 18.91 4.82
C ASN A 239 2.39 19.54 5.60
N GLN A 240 2.19 19.15 6.87
CA GLN A 240 1.24 19.71 7.85
C GLN A 240 -0.20 19.81 7.33
N ARG A 241 -0.68 18.78 6.63
CA ARG A 241 -2.01 18.73 6.02
C ARG A 241 -2.45 17.29 5.75
N ASN A 242 -3.73 17.10 5.49
CA ASN A 242 -4.25 15.83 4.99
C ASN A 242 -3.79 15.61 3.55
N ILE A 243 -2.79 14.76 3.35
CA ILE A 243 -2.22 14.50 2.02
C ILE A 243 -2.05 13.00 1.75
N ILE A 244 -2.34 12.63 0.50
CA ILE A 244 -2.14 11.31 -0.10
C ILE A 244 -1.22 11.50 -1.31
N TYR A 245 -0.30 10.56 -1.52
CA TYR A 245 0.66 10.60 -2.62
C TYR A 245 0.33 9.50 -3.62
N MET A 246 0.23 9.86 -4.89
CA MET A 246 -0.04 8.92 -5.99
C MET A 246 1.13 8.92 -6.97
N ASN A 247 1.63 7.73 -7.28
CA ASN A 247 2.70 7.54 -8.26
C ASN A 247 2.12 7.43 -9.67
N ILE A 248 2.06 8.55 -10.37
CA ILE A 248 1.49 8.57 -11.72
C ILE A 248 2.44 8.03 -12.80
N GLU A 249 3.65 7.58 -12.45
CA GLU A 249 4.48 6.76 -13.34
C GLU A 249 4.10 5.27 -13.25
N ALA A 250 3.67 4.80 -12.07
CA ALA A 250 3.19 3.43 -11.86
C ALA A 250 1.72 3.26 -12.29
N VAL A 251 0.83 4.15 -11.83
CA VAL A 251 -0.62 4.05 -12.08
C VAL A 251 -1.17 5.35 -12.63
N LYS A 252 -1.75 5.32 -13.83
CA LYS A 252 -2.26 6.53 -14.49
C LYS A 252 -3.63 6.93 -13.95
N PRO A 253 -3.90 8.23 -13.73
CA PRO A 253 -5.22 8.68 -13.31
C PRO A 253 -6.29 8.38 -14.37
N GLY A 254 -7.54 8.41 -13.95
CA GLY A 254 -8.74 8.23 -14.78
C GLY A 254 -9.17 6.78 -15.00
N GLY A 255 -8.51 5.82 -14.36
CA GLY A 255 -8.85 4.39 -14.39
C GLY A 255 -9.11 3.81 -13.00
N ASP A 256 -9.65 2.58 -12.98
CA ASP A 256 -10.06 1.88 -11.76
C ASP A 256 -8.90 1.57 -10.81
N GLU A 257 -7.72 1.26 -11.34
CA GLU A 257 -6.52 0.97 -10.53
C GLU A 257 -6.12 2.20 -9.70
N TYR A 258 -5.95 3.37 -10.33
CA TYR A 258 -5.66 4.62 -9.62
C TYR A 258 -6.71 4.95 -8.56
N ASN A 259 -8.00 4.77 -8.90
CA ASN A 259 -9.09 5.09 -7.99
C ASN A 259 -9.19 4.07 -6.83
N GLY A 260 -8.79 2.83 -7.07
CA GLY A 260 -8.62 1.79 -6.05
C GLY A 260 -7.50 2.13 -5.09
N ASP A 261 -6.31 2.41 -5.61
CA ASP A 261 -5.14 2.80 -4.79
C ASP A 261 -5.43 4.08 -4.00
N LEU A 262 -6.08 5.08 -4.61
CA LEU A 262 -6.50 6.29 -3.89
C LEU A 262 -7.51 5.98 -2.77
N ALA A 263 -8.40 4.99 -2.96
CA ALA A 263 -9.31 4.54 -1.91
C ALA A 263 -8.59 3.82 -0.78
N HIS A 264 -7.57 3.02 -1.10
CA HIS A 264 -6.68 2.36 -0.13
C HIS A 264 -5.97 3.41 0.74
N GLU A 265 -5.27 4.35 0.11
CA GLU A 265 -4.54 5.38 0.85
C GLU A 265 -5.43 6.33 1.63
N PHE A 266 -6.65 6.60 1.13
CA PHE A 266 -7.61 7.42 1.88
C PHE A 266 -8.12 6.70 3.12
N GLN A 267 -8.23 5.36 3.10
CA GLN A 267 -8.54 4.59 4.31
C GLN A 267 -7.43 4.77 5.36
N HIS A 268 -6.14 4.67 4.99
CA HIS A 268 -5.05 4.90 5.94
C HIS A 268 -5.12 6.29 6.60
N LEU A 269 -5.44 7.33 5.82
CA LEU A 269 -5.61 8.68 6.34
C LEU A 269 -6.73 8.74 7.40
N ILE A 270 -7.91 8.20 7.09
CA ILE A 270 -9.03 8.14 8.04
C ILE A 270 -8.62 7.38 9.29
N HIS A 271 -8.01 6.21 9.11
CA HIS A 271 -7.63 5.31 10.18
C HIS A 271 -6.62 5.95 11.14
N SER A 272 -5.67 6.73 10.62
CA SER A 272 -4.66 7.44 11.43
C SER A 272 -5.25 8.43 12.46
N TYR A 273 -6.48 8.92 12.24
CA TYR A 273 -7.19 9.78 13.19
C TYR A 273 -8.01 9.02 14.23
N GLN A 274 -8.37 7.77 13.94
CA GLN A 274 -9.25 6.96 14.77
C GLN A 274 -8.46 6.00 15.65
N GLN A 275 -7.45 5.34 15.07
CA GLN A 275 -6.63 4.37 15.78
C GLN A 275 -5.16 4.42 15.33
N ARG A 276 -4.32 5.10 16.11
CA ARG A 276 -2.88 5.30 15.80
C ARG A 276 -2.00 4.07 16.05
N ASN A 277 -2.56 3.04 16.69
CA ASN A 277 -1.85 1.82 17.12
C ASN A 277 -2.33 0.56 16.39
N ALA A 278 -3.09 0.68 15.29
CA ALA A 278 -3.53 -0.51 14.56
C ALA A 278 -2.31 -1.32 14.08
N THR A 279 -2.37 -2.64 14.23
CA THR A 279 -1.33 -3.54 13.73
C THR A 279 -1.38 -3.58 12.20
N GLY A 280 -0.23 -3.77 11.54
CA GLY A 280 -0.12 -3.64 10.08
C GLY A 280 -1.10 -4.52 9.30
N TRP A 281 -1.43 -5.72 9.81
CA TRP A 281 -2.43 -6.57 9.16
C TRP A 281 -3.82 -5.91 9.14
N ILE A 282 -4.26 -5.27 10.23
CA ILE A 282 -5.55 -4.56 10.28
C ILE A 282 -5.55 -3.42 9.28
N ASP A 283 -4.50 -2.59 9.30
CA ASP A 283 -4.43 -1.39 8.48
C ASP A 283 -4.45 -1.73 6.98
N GLU A 284 -3.59 -2.65 6.55
CA GLU A 284 -3.50 -3.06 5.15
C GLU A 284 -4.70 -3.91 4.68
N GLY A 285 -5.26 -4.72 5.57
CA GLY A 285 -6.49 -5.47 5.29
C GLY A 285 -7.67 -4.55 5.04
N MET A 286 -7.80 -3.48 5.82
CA MET A 286 -8.82 -2.46 5.64
C MET A 286 -8.55 -1.57 4.42
N GLY A 287 -7.30 -1.27 4.10
CA GLY A 287 -6.93 -0.62 2.84
C GLY A 287 -7.42 -1.42 1.63
N ASN A 288 -7.12 -2.73 1.59
CA ASN A 288 -7.60 -3.62 0.55
C ASN A 288 -9.14 -3.76 0.55
N LEU A 289 -9.77 -3.76 1.73
CA LEU A 289 -11.23 -3.68 1.82
C LEU A 289 -11.75 -2.39 1.18
N ALA A 290 -11.06 -1.25 1.32
CA ALA A 290 -11.45 0.02 0.72
C ALA A 290 -11.51 -0.07 -0.81
N ILE A 291 -10.54 -0.75 -1.44
CA ILE A 291 -10.56 -1.05 -2.88
C ILE A 291 -11.85 -1.82 -3.24
N LYS A 292 -12.15 -2.89 -2.49
CA LYS A 292 -13.30 -3.77 -2.73
C LYS A 292 -14.65 -3.08 -2.56
N VAL A 293 -14.86 -2.34 -1.47
CA VAL A 293 -16.16 -1.69 -1.18
C VAL A 293 -16.42 -0.53 -2.14
N ASN A 294 -15.37 0.05 -2.73
CA ASN A 294 -15.48 0.97 -3.86
C ASN A 294 -15.70 0.27 -5.21
N GLY A 295 -15.78 -1.06 -5.24
CA GLY A 295 -16.08 -1.82 -6.46
C GLY A 295 -14.91 -1.94 -7.43
N TYR A 296 -13.67 -1.72 -6.97
CA TYR A 296 -12.46 -1.91 -7.78
C TYR A 296 -11.88 -3.32 -7.57
N SER A 297 -11.04 -3.74 -8.51
CA SER A 297 -10.39 -5.05 -8.48
C SER A 297 -9.12 -5.00 -7.63
N LEU A 298 -8.92 -6.03 -6.80
CA LEU A 298 -7.65 -6.28 -6.09
C LEU A 298 -6.63 -7.07 -6.93
N GLY A 299 -6.92 -7.31 -8.21
CA GLY A 299 -6.06 -8.11 -9.07
C GLY A 299 -5.86 -9.54 -8.55
N GLY A 300 -4.61 -10.01 -8.57
CA GLY A 300 -4.22 -11.38 -8.20
C GLY A 300 -4.09 -11.67 -6.70
N VAL A 301 -4.56 -10.78 -5.83
CA VAL A 301 -4.50 -10.96 -4.35
C VAL A 301 -5.19 -12.27 -3.94
N LEU A 302 -6.37 -12.57 -4.51
CA LEU A 302 -7.10 -13.81 -4.22
C LEU A 302 -6.35 -15.07 -4.67
N ASP A 303 -5.66 -15.01 -5.81
CA ASP A 303 -4.85 -16.12 -6.31
C ASP A 303 -3.68 -16.43 -5.39
N THR A 304 -3.16 -15.41 -4.70
CA THR A 304 -2.07 -15.57 -3.72
C THR A 304 -2.56 -16.33 -2.50
N PHE A 305 -3.72 -15.97 -1.94
CA PHE A 305 -4.28 -16.70 -0.80
C PHE A 305 -4.59 -18.17 -1.14
N ALA A 306 -5.12 -18.44 -2.34
CA ALA A 306 -5.40 -19.81 -2.77
C ALA A 306 -4.13 -20.69 -2.83
N LYS A 307 -2.95 -20.09 -3.07
CA LYS A 307 -1.66 -20.80 -3.06
C LYS A 307 -1.10 -20.98 -1.66
N GLU A 308 -1.34 -20.00 -0.78
CA GLU A 308 -0.80 -19.97 0.59
C GLU A 308 -1.92 -19.77 1.65
N PRO A 309 -2.89 -20.71 1.78
CA PRO A 309 -4.05 -20.51 2.66
C PRO A 309 -3.72 -20.61 4.16
N ASN A 310 -2.53 -21.12 4.49
CA ASN A 310 -2.06 -21.27 5.86
C ASN A 310 -1.29 -20.04 6.38
N THR A 311 -1.28 -18.93 5.64
CA THR A 311 -0.66 -17.68 6.08
C THR A 311 -1.29 -17.21 7.39
N GLN A 312 -0.44 -17.01 8.40
CA GLN A 312 -0.89 -16.51 9.70
C GLN A 312 -1.43 -15.07 9.57
N LEU A 313 -2.65 -14.87 10.06
CA LEU A 313 -3.41 -13.63 9.89
C LEU A 313 -2.81 -12.43 10.64
N ASN A 314 -2.41 -12.63 11.89
CA ASN A 314 -2.03 -11.56 12.82
C ASN A 314 -0.52 -11.28 12.86
N THR A 315 0.20 -11.61 11.80
CA THR A 315 1.64 -11.30 11.67
C THR A 315 1.92 -10.70 10.30
N TRP A 316 3.03 -9.99 10.18
CA TRP A 316 3.45 -9.36 8.93
C TRP A 316 4.88 -9.76 8.60
N ALA A 317 5.06 -10.63 7.62
CA ALA A 317 6.36 -10.91 7.04
C ALA A 317 6.69 -9.91 5.92
N SER A 318 7.94 -9.46 5.86
CA SER A 318 8.45 -8.65 4.74
C SER A 318 8.95 -9.55 3.60
N GLY A 319 9.01 -9.01 2.38
CA GLY A 319 9.54 -9.71 1.22
C GLY A 319 8.51 -10.56 0.47
N ARG A 320 8.91 -11.74 -0.01
CA ARG A 320 8.10 -12.58 -0.92
C ARG A 320 6.75 -13.02 -0.33
N ASP A 321 6.65 -13.05 0.99
CA ASP A 321 5.46 -13.54 1.71
C ASP A 321 4.44 -12.42 2.00
N ALA A 322 4.80 -11.15 1.76
CA ALA A 322 3.95 -9.99 2.06
C ALA A 322 2.59 -10.08 1.35
N LEU A 323 2.56 -10.49 0.08
CA LEU A 323 1.31 -10.61 -0.70
C LEU A 323 0.32 -11.61 -0.09
N ALA A 324 0.81 -12.67 0.56
CA ALA A 324 -0.05 -13.64 1.22
C ALA A 324 -0.68 -13.06 2.50
N HIS A 325 0.06 -12.21 3.23
CA HIS A 325 -0.47 -11.48 4.39
C HIS A 325 -1.52 -10.45 3.98
N TYR A 326 -1.27 -9.68 2.92
CA TYR A 326 -2.28 -8.79 2.33
C TYR A 326 -3.57 -9.54 1.97
N ALA A 327 -3.45 -10.72 1.36
CA ALA A 327 -4.59 -11.50 0.92
C ALA A 327 -5.38 -12.10 2.09
N ALA A 328 -4.70 -12.71 3.06
CA ALA A 328 -5.32 -13.27 4.26
C ALA A 328 -6.05 -12.19 5.07
N SER A 329 -5.40 -11.04 5.27
CA SER A 329 -5.99 -9.92 6.01
C SER A 329 -7.21 -9.33 5.28
N TYR A 330 -7.08 -9.06 3.97
CA TYR A 330 -8.20 -8.60 3.15
C TYR A 330 -9.40 -9.54 3.26
N LEU A 331 -9.20 -10.85 3.10
CA LEU A 331 -10.29 -11.82 3.14
C LEU A 331 -11.01 -11.85 4.48
N PHE A 332 -10.28 -11.66 5.57
CA PHE A 332 -10.89 -11.56 6.90
C PHE A 332 -11.82 -10.34 7.01
N PHE A 333 -11.37 -9.16 6.60
CA PHE A 333 -12.19 -7.94 6.65
C PHE A 333 -13.32 -7.94 5.62
N ALA A 334 -13.10 -8.51 4.43
CA ALA A 334 -14.14 -8.73 3.45
C ALA A 334 -15.25 -9.63 4.00
N TYR A 335 -14.89 -10.72 4.70
CA TYR A 335 -15.88 -11.56 5.38
C TYR A 335 -16.67 -10.80 6.43
N ILE A 336 -16.03 -9.98 7.27
CA ILE A 336 -16.73 -9.17 8.28
C ILE A 336 -17.68 -8.18 7.60
N ALA A 337 -17.20 -7.45 6.60
CA ALA A 337 -17.99 -6.47 5.87
C ALA A 337 -19.21 -7.10 5.18
N ASP A 338 -19.04 -8.28 4.55
CA ASP A 338 -20.11 -8.99 3.86
C ASP A 338 -21.16 -9.57 4.83
N ARG A 339 -20.73 -10.03 6.02
CA ARG A 339 -21.64 -10.65 7.00
C ARG A 339 -22.34 -9.67 7.91
N PHE A 340 -21.66 -8.58 8.29
CA PHE A 340 -22.11 -7.70 9.35
C PHE A 340 -22.21 -6.23 8.92
N GLY A 341 -21.80 -5.92 7.68
CA GLY A 341 -21.92 -4.59 7.12
C GLY A 341 -20.89 -3.59 7.63
N PRO A 342 -21.03 -2.31 7.24
CA PRO A 342 -20.07 -1.25 7.55
C PRO A 342 -19.93 -0.93 9.04
N ASP A 343 -21.01 -1.10 9.82
CA ASP A 343 -20.97 -0.76 11.24
C ASP A 343 -20.04 -1.69 12.03
N ALA A 344 -19.98 -2.97 11.68
CA ALA A 344 -19.03 -3.91 12.27
C ALA A 344 -17.58 -3.55 11.93
N ILE A 345 -17.31 -3.01 10.73
CA ILE A 345 -15.96 -2.53 10.37
C ILE A 345 -15.57 -1.34 11.26
N ARG A 346 -16.49 -0.40 11.48
CA ARG A 346 -16.27 0.73 12.39
C ARG A 346 -16.05 0.27 13.83
N ASP A 347 -16.83 -0.70 14.30
CA ASP A 347 -16.67 -1.26 15.65
C ASP A 347 -15.28 -1.87 15.85
N VAL A 348 -14.72 -2.54 14.82
CA VAL A 348 -13.34 -3.06 14.88
C VAL A 348 -12.33 -1.92 14.94
N ILE A 349 -12.50 -0.85 14.16
CA ILE A 349 -11.59 0.31 14.18
C ILE A 349 -11.62 1.03 15.53
N LEU A 350 -12.82 1.21 16.09
CA LEU A 350 -13.05 1.91 17.36
C LEU A 350 -12.83 1.03 18.59
N ALA A 351 -12.50 -0.25 18.39
CA ALA A 351 -12.28 -1.18 19.50
C ALA A 351 -11.16 -0.67 20.40
N PRO A 352 -11.39 -0.56 21.73
CA PRO A 352 -10.43 0.02 22.67
C PRO A 352 -9.24 -0.90 22.96
N ARG A 353 -9.25 -2.15 22.49
CA ARG A 353 -8.18 -3.12 22.68
C ARG A 353 -7.42 -3.29 21.38
N GLU A 354 -6.09 -3.20 21.48
CA GLU A 354 -5.19 -3.45 20.37
C GLU A 354 -5.43 -4.89 19.87
N GLY A 355 -5.63 -5.06 18.56
CA GLY A 355 -5.77 -6.37 17.95
C GLY A 355 -4.42 -7.10 17.97
N THR A 356 -4.16 -7.80 19.08
CA THR A 356 -3.02 -8.72 19.27
C THR A 356 -3.35 -10.13 18.80
#